data_AF-S2K390-F1
#
_entry.id   AF-S2K390-F1
#
_cell.length_a   1.000
_cell.length_b   1.000
_cell.length_c   1.000
_cell.angle_alpha   90.00
_cell.angle_beta   90.00
_cell.angle_gamma   90.00
#
_symmetry.space_group_name_H-M   'P 1'
#
loop_
_entity.id
_entity.type
_entity.pdbx_description
1 polymer ?
#
loop_
_entity_poly.entity_id
_entity_poly.type
_entity_poly.pdbx_seq_one_letter_code
_entity_poly.pdbx_strand_id
1 'polypeptide(L)'
;MSLLGLAFTITKSIKPRQHVKCLSTINTPNNVIENVRGIMRKVPQPVVVVTTSKPEDRNHRRGITVASFTSVCLKPEPLVSFCVQTPSRASDLLHSSGSMVLNMLAHEQVQQSVAFSSPNADQFKDIPFFDDPATGLPVLMGTLGAMHCEVYKVVQLGDHEMWITKVLKVEEGVGGEHGVREEAKPLLYYDRCYRSVGDQVFMKAFADNNDLASTKWMHRAHLRMAWNYIRELGPDAAEPVIKETIRTHFSKNPVKSRDYHETITSFYISLVSAAVRSFKGDDASDFFALVEHFPQLLDSKTIETYYSPDKLYTDKAKHTFVEPNLKPLPTYLE
;
A
#
# COMPACT_ATOMS: atom_id res chain seq x y z
N MET A 1 -8.57 -31.05 68.73
CA MET A 1 -7.49 -30.80 67.75
C MET A 1 -8.10 -30.06 66.58
N SER A 2 -7.67 -28.81 66.42
CA SER A 2 -7.89 -27.93 65.26
C SER A 2 -7.20 -28.52 64.02
N LEU A 3 -7.72 -28.21 62.82
CA LEU A 3 -7.01 -27.82 61.58
C LEU A 3 -7.96 -28.04 60.38
N LEU A 4 -8.64 -26.98 59.92
CA LEU A 4 -8.26 -26.08 58.81
C LEU A 4 -8.60 -26.64 57.41
N GLY A 5 -9.73 -26.16 56.87
CA GLY A 5 -10.02 -26.17 55.44
C GLY A 5 -10.39 -24.76 55.00
N LEU A 6 -9.41 -23.99 54.52
CA LEU A 6 -9.61 -22.68 53.91
C LEU A 6 -10.31 -22.86 52.55
N ALA A 7 -11.57 -22.45 52.43
CA ALA A 7 -12.20 -22.21 51.13
C ALA A 7 -12.07 -20.71 50.81
N PHE A 8 -11.11 -20.36 49.96
CA PHE A 8 -10.95 -19.00 49.42
C PHE A 8 -12.11 -18.69 48.47
N THR A 9 -12.93 -17.70 48.84
CA THR A 9 -13.97 -17.13 47.98
C THR A 9 -13.30 -16.29 46.88
N ILE A 10 -13.41 -16.70 45.60
CA ILE A 10 -13.09 -15.84 44.46
C ILE A 10 -14.40 -15.21 43.97
N THR A 11 -14.70 -14.01 44.45
CA THR A 11 -15.70 -13.13 43.84
C THR A 11 -15.10 -12.51 42.57
N LYS A 12 -15.27 -13.17 41.42
CA LYS A 12 -15.04 -12.51 40.13
C LYS A 12 -16.22 -11.57 39.84
N SER A 13 -16.03 -10.28 40.11
CA SER A 13 -16.89 -9.21 39.61
C SER A 13 -16.82 -9.18 38.09
N ILE A 14 -17.84 -9.71 37.42
CA ILE A 14 -18.02 -9.58 35.98
C ILE A 14 -18.59 -8.18 35.75
N LYS A 15 -17.77 -7.25 35.21
CA LYS A 15 -18.28 -5.96 34.73
C LYS A 15 -19.31 -6.21 33.62
N PRO A 16 -20.50 -5.59 33.66
CA PRO A 16 -21.49 -5.77 32.61
C PRO A 16 -20.94 -5.22 31.28
N ARG A 17 -21.11 -5.99 30.20
CA ARG A 17 -20.83 -5.56 28.83
C ARG A 17 -21.56 -4.23 28.59
N GLN A 18 -20.81 -3.19 28.22
CA GLN A 18 -21.41 -1.94 27.76
C GLN A 18 -22.22 -2.26 26.51
N HIS A 19 -23.55 -2.25 26.66
CA HIS A 19 -24.44 -2.19 25.52
C HIS A 19 -24.15 -0.89 24.76
N VAL A 20 -23.64 -1.01 23.54
CA VAL A 20 -23.58 0.11 22.59
C VAL A 20 -25.02 0.56 22.38
N LYS A 21 -25.41 1.67 23.01
CA LYS A 21 -26.67 2.34 22.72
C LYS A 21 -26.59 2.82 21.28
N CYS A 22 -27.29 2.12 20.38
CA CYS A 22 -27.62 2.64 19.07
C CYS A 22 -28.53 3.85 19.30
N LEU A 23 -27.97 5.05 19.28
CA LEU A 23 -28.74 6.28 19.29
C LEU A 23 -29.44 6.34 17.93
N SER A 24 -30.72 5.99 17.91
CA SER A 24 -31.60 6.18 16.75
C SER A 24 -31.90 7.67 16.60
N THR A 25 -30.93 8.43 16.12
CA THR A 25 -31.20 9.77 15.62
C THR A 25 -32.03 9.61 14.35
N ILE A 26 -33.25 10.15 14.36
CA ILE A 26 -34.10 10.19 13.17
C ILE A 26 -33.36 11.05 12.14
N ASN A 27 -32.67 10.41 11.19
CA ASN A 27 -31.95 11.12 10.15
C ASN A 27 -32.96 11.69 9.15
N THR A 28 -33.08 13.02 9.12
CA THR A 28 -33.72 13.70 7.99
C THR A 28 -32.95 13.40 6.70
N PRO A 29 -33.59 13.41 5.50
CA PRO A 29 -32.92 13.05 4.24
C PRO A 29 -31.61 13.80 3.98
N ASN A 30 -31.56 15.10 4.33
CA ASN A 30 -30.35 15.92 4.20
C ASN A 30 -29.23 15.46 5.14
N ASN A 31 -29.56 14.94 6.32
CA ASN A 31 -28.60 14.39 7.26
C ASN A 31 -28.03 13.06 6.72
N VAL A 32 -28.86 12.19 6.11
CA VAL A 32 -28.36 10.94 5.49
C VAL A 32 -27.38 11.23 4.36
N ILE A 33 -27.70 12.16 3.45
CA ILE A 33 -26.83 12.50 2.31
C ILE A 33 -25.47 13.01 2.80
N GLU A 34 -25.46 13.95 3.75
CA GLU A 34 -24.20 14.47 4.30
C GLU A 34 -23.44 13.42 5.11
N ASN A 35 -24.13 12.53 5.82
CA ASN A 35 -23.49 11.40 6.53
C ASN A 35 -22.85 10.42 5.55
N VAL A 36 -23.54 10.09 4.44
CA VAL A 36 -22.99 9.24 3.38
C VAL A 36 -21.76 9.91 2.76
N ARG A 37 -21.83 11.21 2.41
CA ARG A 37 -20.67 11.96 1.92
C ARG A 37 -19.54 11.98 2.93
N GLY A 38 -19.85 12.18 4.21
CA GLY A 38 -18.89 12.22 5.31
C GLY A 38 -18.15 10.90 5.51
N ILE A 39 -18.87 9.77 5.49
CA ILE A 39 -18.24 8.45 5.63
C ILE A 39 -17.49 8.04 4.37
N MET A 40 -18.03 8.31 3.18
CA MET A 40 -17.39 7.95 1.91
C MET A 40 -16.10 8.72 1.67
N ARG A 41 -15.95 9.95 2.19
CA ARG A 41 -14.65 10.67 2.18
C ARG A 41 -13.54 9.91 2.91
N LYS A 42 -13.89 9.08 3.89
CA LYS A 42 -12.94 8.26 4.66
C LYS A 42 -12.70 6.88 4.05
N VAL A 43 -13.28 6.58 2.90
CA VAL A 43 -13.02 5.37 2.14
C VAL A 43 -11.98 5.72 1.07
N PRO A 44 -10.76 5.14 1.09
CA PRO A 44 -9.79 5.39 0.04
C PRO A 44 -10.27 4.79 -1.28
N GLN A 45 -10.20 5.56 -2.36
CA GLN A 45 -10.65 5.15 -3.69
C GLN A 45 -9.50 5.20 -4.69
N PRO A 46 -9.41 4.26 -5.64
CA PRO A 46 -8.46 4.35 -6.74
C PRO A 46 -8.81 5.56 -7.63
N VAL A 47 -7.81 6.18 -8.24
CA VAL A 47 -8.03 7.21 -9.25
C VAL A 47 -7.82 6.62 -10.63
N VAL A 48 -8.87 6.65 -11.45
CA VAL A 48 -8.87 6.13 -12.82
C VAL A 48 -9.29 7.24 -13.77
N VAL A 49 -8.63 7.36 -14.92
CA VAL A 49 -9.11 8.20 -16.02
C VAL A 49 -9.70 7.32 -17.10
N VAL A 50 -10.99 7.50 -17.37
CA VAL A 50 -11.66 6.88 -18.51
C VAL A 50 -11.48 7.78 -19.71
N THR A 51 -10.81 7.30 -20.75
CA THR A 51 -10.62 8.02 -22.01
C THR A 51 -11.43 7.39 -23.13
N THR A 52 -11.92 8.22 -24.04
CA THR A 52 -12.62 7.79 -25.25
C THR A 52 -12.45 8.83 -26.36
N SER A 53 -12.77 8.43 -27.59
CA SER A 53 -12.81 9.32 -28.75
C SER A 53 -13.98 8.98 -29.66
N LYS A 54 -14.35 9.93 -30.52
CA LYS A 54 -15.34 9.68 -31.55
C LYS A 54 -14.78 8.67 -32.57
N PRO A 55 -15.54 7.63 -32.98
CA PRO A 55 -15.04 6.62 -33.93
C PRO A 55 -14.56 7.22 -35.26
N GLU A 56 -15.21 8.28 -35.73
CA GLU A 56 -14.95 8.95 -37.00
C GLU A 56 -13.89 10.07 -36.89
N ASP A 57 -13.60 10.55 -35.68
CA ASP A 57 -12.69 11.66 -35.43
C ASP A 57 -11.94 11.45 -34.12
N ARG A 58 -10.72 10.93 -34.24
CA ARG A 58 -9.84 10.64 -33.09
C ARG A 58 -9.39 11.92 -32.38
N ASN A 59 -9.43 13.08 -33.04
CA ASN A 59 -9.13 14.36 -32.40
C ASN A 59 -10.27 14.81 -31.48
N HIS A 60 -11.49 14.32 -31.73
CA HIS A 60 -12.62 14.50 -30.82
C HIS A 60 -12.55 13.47 -29.69
N ARG A 61 -11.64 13.72 -28.74
CA ARG A 61 -11.42 12.89 -27.55
C ARG A 61 -11.82 13.60 -26.26
N ARG A 62 -12.19 12.80 -25.27
CA ARG A 62 -12.43 13.23 -23.90
C ARG A 62 -11.87 12.20 -22.93
N GLY A 63 -11.58 12.66 -21.73
CA GLY A 63 -11.49 11.78 -20.59
C GLY A 63 -12.28 12.29 -19.41
N ILE A 64 -12.49 11.41 -18.43
CA ILE A 64 -13.10 11.73 -17.16
C ILE A 64 -12.38 11.00 -16.03
N THR A 65 -11.99 11.75 -15.00
CA THR A 65 -11.49 11.17 -13.76
C THR A 65 -12.64 10.59 -12.97
N VAL A 66 -12.52 9.31 -12.58
CA VAL A 66 -13.50 8.60 -11.75
C VAL A 66 -12.80 7.94 -10.56
N ALA A 67 -13.46 8.01 -9.40
CA ALA A 67 -13.05 7.31 -8.18
C ALA A 67 -13.99 6.13 -7.83
N SER A 68 -15.05 5.95 -8.62
CA SER A 68 -16.08 4.91 -8.47
C SER A 68 -15.72 3.58 -9.13
N PHE A 69 -14.47 3.43 -9.59
CA PHE A 69 -14.01 2.23 -10.29
C PHE A 69 -14.02 1.00 -9.39
N THR A 70 -14.57 -0.11 -9.88
CA THR A 70 -14.52 -1.42 -9.22
C THR A 70 -14.50 -2.58 -10.21
N SER A 71 -13.90 -3.69 -9.81
CA SER A 71 -14.10 -4.98 -10.49
C SER A 71 -15.50 -5.52 -10.19
N VAL A 72 -16.13 -6.17 -11.17
CA VAL A 72 -17.49 -6.72 -11.08
C VAL A 72 -17.49 -8.23 -11.22
N CYS A 73 -16.83 -8.76 -12.27
CA CYS A 73 -16.88 -10.17 -12.60
C CYS A 73 -15.62 -10.60 -13.35
N LEU A 74 -15.26 -11.88 -13.26
CA LEU A 74 -14.19 -12.49 -14.07
C LEU A 74 -14.69 -13.64 -14.96
N LYS A 75 -15.85 -14.23 -14.67
CA LYS A 75 -16.42 -15.38 -15.39
C LYS A 75 -17.94 -15.24 -15.49
N PRO A 76 -18.56 -15.34 -16.68
CA PRO A 76 -17.97 -15.77 -17.95
C PRO A 76 -17.09 -14.71 -18.65
N GLU A 77 -17.26 -13.44 -18.31
CA GLU A 77 -16.50 -12.33 -18.91
C GLU A 77 -15.87 -11.45 -17.82
N PRO A 78 -14.68 -10.87 -18.06
CA PRO A 78 -14.07 -9.89 -17.18
C PRO A 78 -14.81 -8.56 -17.30
N LEU A 79 -15.58 -8.21 -16.27
CA LEU A 79 -16.37 -6.98 -16.19
C LEU A 79 -15.83 -6.07 -15.09
N VAL A 80 -15.77 -4.77 -15.39
CA VAL A 80 -15.47 -3.70 -14.44
C VAL A 80 -16.56 -2.63 -14.55
N SER A 81 -16.72 -1.81 -13.50
CA SER A 81 -17.67 -0.72 -13.51
C SER A 81 -17.13 0.58 -12.94
N PHE A 82 -17.77 1.67 -13.33
CA PHE A 82 -17.58 3.01 -12.80
C PHE A 82 -18.89 3.81 -12.97
N CYS A 83 -19.01 4.91 -12.24
CA CYS A 83 -20.15 5.82 -12.34
C CYS A 83 -19.74 7.18 -12.91
N VAL A 84 -20.57 7.72 -13.80
CA VAL A 84 -20.42 9.05 -14.39
C VAL A 84 -21.65 9.87 -14.05
N GLN A 85 -21.47 11.09 -13.54
CA GLN A 85 -22.57 12.02 -13.34
C GLN A 85 -23.12 12.50 -14.68
N THR A 86 -24.44 12.61 -14.82
CA THR A 86 -25.09 13.16 -16.02
C THR A 86 -25.85 14.46 -15.68
N PRO A 87 -25.97 15.42 -16.62
CA PRO A 87 -25.42 15.40 -17.98
C PRO A 87 -23.90 15.58 -18.02
N SER A 88 -23.22 14.93 -18.97
CA SER A 88 -21.77 15.01 -19.10
C SER A 88 -21.34 14.80 -20.55
N ARG A 89 -20.52 15.72 -21.08
CA ARG A 89 -19.90 15.58 -22.41
C ARG A 89 -19.08 14.30 -22.55
N ALA A 90 -18.50 13.82 -21.45
CA ALA A 90 -17.78 12.55 -21.45
C ALA A 90 -18.75 11.37 -21.56
N SER A 91 -19.89 11.40 -20.84
CA SER A 91 -20.96 10.40 -21.00
C SER A 91 -21.51 10.40 -22.44
N ASP A 92 -21.82 11.58 -23.00
CA ASP A 92 -22.30 11.70 -24.38
C ASP A 92 -21.33 11.05 -25.38
N LEU A 93 -20.02 11.31 -25.22
CA LEU A 93 -19.01 10.73 -26.09
C LEU A 93 -18.85 9.21 -25.88
N LEU A 94 -18.89 8.74 -24.62
CA LEU A 94 -18.85 7.31 -24.29
C LEU A 94 -20.02 6.56 -24.92
N HIS A 95 -21.23 7.12 -24.85
CA HIS A 95 -22.43 6.55 -25.49
C HIS A 95 -22.26 6.45 -27.01
N SER A 96 -21.71 7.49 -27.64
CA SER A 96 -21.49 7.50 -29.09
C SER A 96 -20.36 6.57 -29.55
N SER A 97 -19.34 6.37 -28.71
CA SER A 97 -18.15 5.59 -29.03
C SER A 97 -18.36 4.10 -28.79
N GLY A 98 -18.97 3.72 -27.68
CA GLY A 98 -19.12 2.32 -27.27
C GLY A 98 -17.82 1.66 -26.79
N SER A 99 -16.68 2.35 -26.91
CA SER A 99 -15.37 1.85 -26.49
C SER A 99 -14.60 2.91 -25.70
N MET A 100 -13.70 2.44 -24.83
CA MET A 100 -12.98 3.29 -23.89
C MET A 100 -11.71 2.61 -23.38
N VAL A 101 -10.82 3.42 -22.81
CA VAL A 101 -9.64 2.95 -22.08
C VAL A 101 -9.73 3.44 -20.64
N LEU A 102 -9.59 2.52 -19.68
CA LEU A 102 -9.55 2.84 -18.26
C LEU A 102 -8.09 2.86 -17.83
N ASN A 103 -7.59 4.05 -17.48
CA ASN A 103 -6.20 4.32 -17.18
C ASN A 103 -6.02 4.39 -15.66
N MET A 104 -5.37 3.39 -15.06
CA MET A 104 -5.14 3.33 -13.61
C MET A 104 -3.96 4.23 -13.23
N LEU A 105 -4.22 5.34 -12.55
CA LEU A 105 -3.19 6.35 -12.31
C LEU A 105 -2.18 5.92 -11.24
N ALA A 106 -0.90 6.21 -11.51
CA ALA A 106 0.19 6.11 -10.55
C ALA A 106 0.28 7.40 -9.69
N HIS A 107 0.91 7.31 -8.52
CA HIS A 107 0.91 8.38 -7.50
C HIS A 107 1.46 9.73 -7.99
N GLU A 108 2.32 9.73 -9.00
CA GLU A 108 2.88 10.93 -9.62
C GLU A 108 1.85 11.66 -10.51
N GLN A 109 0.75 11.00 -10.89
CA GLN A 109 -0.17 11.46 -11.94
C GLN A 109 -1.33 12.32 -11.41
N VAL A 110 -1.05 13.15 -10.41
CA VAL A 110 -2.02 14.13 -9.88
C VAL A 110 -2.48 15.11 -10.98
N GLN A 111 -1.56 15.52 -11.86
CA GLN A 111 -1.86 16.44 -12.96
C GLN A 111 -2.92 15.88 -13.92
N GLN A 112 -2.81 14.60 -14.29
CA GLN A 112 -3.77 13.89 -15.12
C GLN A 112 -5.14 13.87 -14.42
N SER A 113 -5.18 13.48 -13.15
CA SER A 113 -6.43 13.45 -12.37
C SER A 113 -7.15 14.81 -12.38
N VAL A 114 -6.41 15.90 -12.19
CA VAL A 114 -6.96 17.27 -12.22
C VAL A 114 -7.43 17.66 -13.63
N ALA A 115 -6.62 17.41 -14.66
CA ALA A 115 -6.93 17.75 -16.04
C ALA A 115 -8.23 17.09 -16.52
N PHE A 116 -8.44 15.81 -16.18
CA PHE A 116 -9.63 15.05 -16.57
C PHE A 116 -10.82 15.18 -15.61
N SER A 117 -10.68 15.93 -14.50
CA SER A 117 -11.81 16.31 -13.63
C SER A 117 -12.48 17.62 -14.06
N SER A 118 -11.78 18.45 -14.85
CA SER A 118 -12.28 19.75 -15.30
C SER A 118 -13.00 19.63 -16.64
N PRO A 119 -14.30 19.99 -16.72
CA PRO A 119 -15.05 19.88 -17.97
C PRO A 119 -14.49 20.82 -19.06
N ASN A 120 -14.01 22.00 -18.69
CA ASN A 120 -13.63 23.06 -19.64
C ASN A 120 -12.14 23.11 -19.98
N ALA A 121 -11.35 22.16 -19.47
CA ALA A 121 -9.93 22.10 -19.78
C ALA A 121 -9.68 21.52 -21.18
N ASP A 122 -8.58 21.93 -21.80
CA ASP A 122 -7.94 21.14 -22.83
C ASP A 122 -7.25 19.94 -22.15
N GLN A 123 -8.01 18.87 -21.91
CA GLN A 123 -7.67 17.80 -20.98
C GLN A 123 -6.38 17.05 -21.35
N PHE A 124 -6.02 17.06 -22.63
CA PHE A 124 -4.86 16.36 -23.17
C PHE A 124 -3.65 17.28 -23.39
N LYS A 125 -3.81 18.60 -23.16
CA LYS A 125 -2.70 19.55 -23.25
C LYS A 125 -1.66 19.23 -22.17
N ASP A 126 -0.42 19.05 -22.59
CA ASP A 126 0.72 18.72 -21.73
C ASP A 126 0.59 17.39 -20.95
N ILE A 127 -0.35 16.52 -21.35
CA ILE A 127 -0.48 15.16 -20.82
C ILE A 127 0.11 14.17 -21.84
N PRO A 128 1.13 13.38 -21.48
CA PRO A 128 1.66 12.34 -22.36
C PRO A 128 0.64 11.21 -22.59
N PHE A 129 0.33 10.94 -23.84
CA PHE A 129 -0.53 9.83 -24.27
C PHE A 129 -0.13 9.36 -25.68
N PHE A 130 -0.57 8.18 -26.07
CA PHE A 130 -0.56 7.74 -27.47
C PHE A 130 -1.95 7.23 -27.86
N ASP A 131 -2.23 7.17 -29.16
CA ASP A 131 -3.46 6.55 -29.65
C ASP A 131 -3.19 5.06 -29.88
N ASP A 132 -4.01 4.19 -29.30
CA ASP A 132 -3.88 2.74 -29.47
C ASP A 132 -3.98 2.38 -30.97
N PRO A 133 -3.03 1.61 -31.53
CA PRO A 133 -3.01 1.36 -32.97
C PRO A 133 -4.25 0.61 -33.50
N ALA A 134 -4.88 -0.22 -32.67
CA ALA A 134 -6.02 -1.04 -33.08
C ALA A 134 -7.35 -0.26 -33.02
N THR A 135 -7.54 0.53 -31.97
CA THR A 135 -8.81 1.22 -31.69
C THR A 135 -8.78 2.71 -31.97
N GLY A 136 -7.60 3.32 -31.97
CA GLY A 136 -7.40 4.77 -32.04
C GLY A 136 -7.77 5.51 -30.75
N LEU A 137 -8.07 4.80 -29.67
CA LEU A 137 -8.43 5.39 -28.39
C LEU A 137 -7.18 5.91 -27.66
N PRO A 138 -7.27 7.04 -26.93
CA PRO A 138 -6.09 7.59 -26.27
C PRO A 138 -5.76 6.81 -24.98
N VAL A 139 -4.51 6.37 -24.86
CA VAL A 139 -3.95 5.65 -23.70
C VAL A 139 -2.94 6.56 -23.01
N LEU A 140 -3.13 6.81 -21.71
CA LEU A 140 -2.24 7.69 -20.95
C LEU A 140 -0.93 6.98 -20.58
N MET A 141 0.19 7.68 -20.75
CA MET A 141 1.52 7.16 -20.38
C MET A 141 1.82 7.40 -18.90
N GLY A 142 2.68 6.56 -18.32
CA GLY A 142 3.08 6.55 -16.91
C GLY A 142 2.05 5.92 -15.97
N THR A 143 1.00 5.28 -16.49
CA THR A 143 -0.05 4.66 -15.69
C THR A 143 0.39 3.30 -15.16
N LEU A 144 -0.21 2.86 -14.04
CA LEU A 144 0.00 1.51 -13.51
C LEU A 144 -0.42 0.43 -14.52
N GLY A 145 -1.42 0.77 -15.32
CA GLY A 145 -1.89 -0.04 -16.42
C GLY A 145 -3.08 0.61 -17.10
N ALA A 146 -3.48 0.02 -18.22
CA ALA A 146 -4.65 0.42 -18.97
C ALA A 146 -5.51 -0.80 -19.30
N MET A 147 -6.82 -0.66 -19.19
CA MET A 147 -7.79 -1.66 -19.65
C MET A 147 -8.54 -1.11 -20.85
N HIS A 148 -8.48 -1.80 -21.97
CA HIS A 148 -9.26 -1.50 -23.17
C HIS A 148 -10.60 -2.20 -23.04
N CYS A 149 -11.69 -1.43 -23.10
CA CYS A 149 -13.01 -1.91 -22.78
C CYS A 149 -14.05 -1.51 -23.83
N GLU A 150 -15.09 -2.34 -23.93
CA GLU A 150 -16.33 -2.01 -24.62
C GLU A 150 -17.50 -1.95 -23.64
N VAL A 151 -18.54 -1.20 -24.00
CA VAL A 151 -19.75 -1.09 -23.18
C VAL A 151 -20.45 -2.44 -23.12
N TYR A 152 -20.66 -2.95 -21.91
CA TYR A 152 -21.48 -4.13 -21.66
C TYR A 152 -22.91 -3.75 -21.30
N LYS A 153 -23.07 -2.78 -20.40
CA LYS A 153 -24.37 -2.26 -19.96
C LYS A 153 -24.23 -0.90 -19.30
N VAL A 154 -25.20 -0.02 -19.53
CA VAL A 154 -25.34 1.25 -18.80
C VAL A 154 -26.64 1.22 -18.01
N VAL A 155 -26.59 1.65 -16.75
CA VAL A 155 -27.75 1.69 -15.84
C VAL A 155 -27.91 3.10 -15.28
N GLN A 156 -29.05 3.74 -15.55
CA GLN A 156 -29.38 5.04 -14.96
C GLN A 156 -29.69 4.89 -13.46
N LEU A 157 -29.00 5.64 -12.62
CA LEU A 157 -29.12 5.66 -11.16
C LEU A 157 -29.22 7.11 -10.66
N GLY A 158 -30.41 7.70 -10.77
CA GLY A 158 -30.62 9.09 -10.35
C GLY A 158 -29.89 10.07 -11.26
N ASP A 159 -28.96 10.84 -10.70
CA ASP A 159 -28.11 11.82 -11.42
C ASP A 159 -26.81 11.22 -11.97
N HIS A 160 -26.64 9.90 -11.89
CA HIS A 160 -25.49 9.18 -12.41
C HIS A 160 -25.90 8.02 -13.32
N GLU A 161 -25.01 7.64 -14.21
CA GLU A 161 -25.04 6.37 -14.92
C GLU A 161 -23.96 5.45 -14.35
N MET A 162 -24.32 4.20 -14.04
CA MET A 162 -23.37 3.13 -13.78
C MET A 162 -23.04 2.43 -15.10
N TRP A 163 -21.78 2.51 -15.48
CA TRP A 163 -21.23 1.87 -16.66
C TRP A 163 -20.62 0.54 -16.25
N ILE A 164 -21.08 -0.54 -16.87
CA ILE A 164 -20.50 -1.87 -16.79
C ILE A 164 -19.85 -2.13 -18.14
N THR A 165 -18.58 -2.50 -18.12
CA THR A 165 -17.76 -2.60 -19.33
C THR A 165 -17.01 -3.92 -19.34
N LYS A 166 -16.88 -4.50 -20.53
CA LYS A 166 -16.14 -5.73 -20.75
C LYS A 166 -14.70 -5.40 -21.09
N VAL A 167 -13.77 -6.00 -20.36
CA VAL A 167 -12.34 -5.84 -20.60
C VAL A 167 -11.92 -6.74 -21.77
N LEU A 168 -11.35 -6.14 -22.80
CA LEU A 168 -10.90 -6.82 -24.03
C LEU A 168 -9.39 -7.08 -24.02
N LYS A 169 -8.62 -6.14 -23.46
CA LYS A 169 -7.16 -6.17 -23.40
C LYS A 169 -6.70 -5.41 -22.15
N VAL A 170 -5.62 -5.90 -21.52
CA VAL A 170 -4.95 -5.24 -20.40
C VAL A 170 -3.51 -4.94 -20.79
N GLU A 171 -3.06 -3.74 -20.47
CA GLU A 171 -1.65 -3.33 -20.54
C GLU A 171 -1.15 -3.05 -19.13
N GLU A 172 -0.04 -3.67 -18.76
CA GLU A 172 0.64 -3.42 -17.49
C GLU A 172 1.75 -2.37 -17.70
N GLY A 173 1.82 -1.35 -16.84
CA GLY A 173 2.89 -0.35 -16.84
C GLY A 173 3.06 0.40 -18.17
N VAL A 174 2.12 1.28 -18.52
CA VAL A 174 2.10 1.94 -19.82
C VAL A 174 3.18 3.03 -19.92
N GLY A 175 4.12 2.91 -20.85
CA GLY A 175 4.90 4.05 -21.38
C GLY A 175 5.86 4.75 -20.43
N GLY A 176 6.34 4.12 -19.35
CA GLY A 176 7.45 4.68 -18.59
C GLY A 176 8.77 4.59 -19.37
N GLU A 177 9.66 5.58 -19.23
CA GLU A 177 11.05 5.56 -19.74
C GLU A 177 11.86 4.32 -19.25
N HIS A 178 11.35 3.60 -18.25
CA HIS A 178 11.98 2.44 -17.62
C HIS A 178 11.17 1.14 -17.76
N GLY A 179 10.23 1.06 -18.71
CA GLY A 179 9.36 -0.11 -18.86
C GLY A 179 8.38 -0.27 -17.70
N VAL A 180 7.84 -1.49 -17.52
CA VAL A 180 6.94 -1.85 -16.41
C VAL A 180 7.63 -1.48 -15.09
N ARG A 181 7.18 -0.39 -14.44
CA ARG A 181 7.64 -0.05 -13.10
C ARG A 181 7.01 -1.05 -12.14
N GLU A 182 7.72 -2.14 -11.87
CA GLU A 182 7.33 -3.20 -10.91
C GLU A 182 6.97 -2.63 -9.51
N GLU A 183 7.36 -1.38 -9.23
CA GLU A 183 7.21 -0.69 -7.94
C GLU A 183 6.33 0.58 -7.97
N ALA A 184 5.67 0.91 -9.09
CA ALA A 184 4.82 2.10 -9.12
C ALA A 184 3.62 1.96 -8.17
N LYS A 185 3.47 2.93 -7.26
CA LYS A 185 2.37 2.96 -6.28
C LYS A 185 1.14 3.64 -6.89
N PRO A 186 -0.09 3.18 -6.57
CA PRO A 186 -1.31 3.76 -7.11
C PRO A 186 -1.57 5.16 -6.56
N LEU A 187 -2.22 5.99 -7.37
CA LEU A 187 -2.86 7.22 -6.88
C LEU A 187 -4.19 6.87 -6.22
N LEU A 188 -4.34 7.30 -4.97
CA LEU A 188 -5.55 7.17 -4.19
C LEU A 188 -6.14 8.54 -3.90
N TYR A 189 -7.45 8.60 -3.79
CA TYR A 189 -8.17 9.77 -3.29
C TYR A 189 -8.79 9.44 -1.93
N TYR A 190 -8.45 10.24 -0.91
CA TYR A 190 -8.90 10.06 0.46
C TYR A 190 -9.04 11.42 1.15
N ASP A 191 -10.18 11.65 1.77
CA ASP A 191 -10.51 12.88 2.50
C ASP A 191 -10.13 14.16 1.74
N ARG A 192 -10.59 14.24 0.48
CA ARG A 192 -10.34 15.37 -0.44
C ARG A 192 -8.87 15.62 -0.78
N CYS A 193 -8.00 14.66 -0.53
CA CYS A 193 -6.58 14.76 -0.83
C CYS A 193 -6.10 13.57 -1.63
N TYR A 194 -5.05 13.78 -2.41
CA TYR A 194 -4.31 12.70 -3.03
C TYR A 194 -3.43 11.99 -2.01
N ARG A 195 -3.37 10.66 -2.13
CA ARG A 195 -2.58 9.75 -1.32
C ARG A 195 -1.98 8.69 -2.23
N SER A 196 -1.08 7.90 -1.69
CA SER A 196 -0.66 6.65 -2.28
C SER A 196 -0.73 5.53 -1.25
N VAL A 197 -0.55 4.29 -1.70
CA VAL A 197 -0.37 3.17 -0.79
C VAL A 197 0.99 3.35 -0.12
N GLY A 198 0.97 3.56 1.19
CA GLY A 198 2.19 3.50 2.00
C GLY A 198 2.82 2.12 1.92
N ASP A 199 4.01 1.97 2.48
CA ASP A 199 4.61 0.66 2.60
C ASP A 199 3.65 -0.32 3.30
N GLN A 200 3.62 -1.57 2.85
CA GLN A 200 2.73 -2.60 3.38
C GLN A 200 2.67 -2.50 4.91
N VAL A 201 1.47 -2.63 5.48
CA VAL A 201 1.26 -2.80 6.93
C VAL A 201 1.78 -4.19 7.31
N PHE A 202 3.08 -4.36 7.21
CA PHE A 202 3.82 -5.60 7.43
C PHE A 202 3.60 -6.07 8.87
N MET A 203 3.43 -5.11 9.78
CA MET A 203 3.38 -5.30 11.23
C MET A 203 2.30 -6.25 11.70
N LYS A 204 1.11 -6.23 11.07
CA LYS A 204 -0.02 -7.05 11.51
C LYS A 204 -0.08 -8.40 10.81
N ALA A 205 0.28 -8.48 9.53
CA ALA A 205 0.37 -9.76 8.81
C ALA A 205 1.54 -10.64 9.32
N PHE A 206 2.65 -10.02 9.74
CA PHE A 206 3.79 -10.72 10.36
C PHE A 206 3.44 -11.25 11.76
N ALA A 207 2.69 -10.48 12.55
CA ALA A 207 2.24 -10.88 13.89
C ALA A 207 1.13 -11.95 13.84
N ASP A 208 0.16 -11.80 12.93
CA ASP A 208 -1.07 -12.59 12.94
C ASP A 208 -1.00 -13.87 12.10
N ASN A 209 -0.29 -13.88 10.96
CA ASN A 209 -0.35 -15.01 10.02
C ASN A 209 0.94 -15.81 9.84
N ASN A 210 2.14 -15.27 10.12
CA ASN A 210 3.44 -15.98 10.07
C ASN A 210 3.64 -16.94 8.87
N ASP A 211 2.93 -16.70 7.77
CA ASP A 211 2.85 -17.54 6.57
C ASP A 211 3.52 -16.78 5.42
N LEU A 212 4.82 -16.61 5.59
CA LEU A 212 5.71 -16.41 4.46
C LEU A 212 6.39 -17.75 4.29
N ALA A 213 5.92 -18.51 3.29
CA ALA A 213 6.57 -19.73 2.83
C ALA A 213 8.10 -19.58 2.93
N SER A 214 8.73 -20.55 3.59
CA SER A 214 10.09 -20.56 4.14
C SER A 214 11.24 -20.17 3.19
N THR A 215 10.95 -19.88 1.93
CA THR A 215 11.89 -19.47 0.89
C THR A 215 12.12 -17.95 0.79
N LYS A 216 11.30 -17.09 1.44
CA LYS A 216 11.43 -15.61 1.37
C LYS A 216 12.00 -14.94 2.62
N TRP A 217 12.68 -15.69 3.51
CA TRP A 217 13.39 -15.12 4.67
C TRP A 217 14.74 -14.50 4.24
N MET A 218 14.68 -13.37 3.53
CA MET A 218 15.83 -12.61 3.03
C MET A 218 16.24 -11.53 4.04
N HIS A 219 17.55 -11.30 4.19
CA HIS A 219 18.14 -10.23 5.03
C HIS A 219 17.38 -8.90 4.94
N ARG A 220 17.03 -8.50 3.70
CA ARG A 220 16.24 -7.30 3.37
C ARG A 220 14.88 -7.21 4.08
N ALA A 221 14.17 -8.31 4.26
CA ALA A 221 12.85 -8.31 4.90
C ALA A 221 12.95 -7.97 6.40
N HIS A 222 14.01 -8.44 7.08
CA HIS A 222 14.27 -8.12 8.48
C HIS A 222 14.60 -6.65 8.69
N LEU A 223 15.41 -6.09 7.79
CA LEU A 223 15.77 -4.68 7.83
C LEU A 223 14.55 -3.80 7.64
N ARG A 224 13.66 -4.16 6.69
CA ARG A 224 12.42 -3.41 6.46
C ARG A 224 11.47 -3.49 7.66
N MET A 225 11.34 -4.67 8.26
CA MET A 225 10.56 -4.85 9.50
C MET A 225 11.14 -4.01 10.65
N ALA A 226 12.45 -4.08 10.89
CA ALA A 226 13.11 -3.31 11.93
C ALA A 226 12.95 -1.80 11.69
N TRP A 227 13.15 -1.34 10.46
CA TRP A 227 12.97 0.06 10.06
C TRP A 227 11.55 0.56 10.35
N ASN A 228 10.52 -0.23 10.03
CA ASN A 228 9.12 0.09 10.36
C ASN A 228 8.90 0.24 11.87
N TYR A 229 9.30 -0.76 12.68
CA TYR A 229 9.14 -0.70 14.14
C TYR A 229 9.88 0.49 14.75
N ILE A 230 11.11 0.76 14.31
CA ILE A 230 11.93 1.87 14.82
C ILE A 230 11.28 3.22 14.49
N ARG A 231 10.72 3.40 13.29
CA ARG A 231 10.04 4.66 12.91
C ARG A 231 8.72 4.86 13.64
N GLU A 232 7.98 3.78 13.90
CA GLU A 232 6.65 3.84 14.53
C GLU A 232 6.72 3.98 16.05
N LEU A 233 7.61 3.23 16.70
CA LEU A 233 7.69 3.14 18.16
C LEU A 233 8.88 3.90 18.76
N GLY A 234 9.88 4.27 17.94
CA GLY A 234 11.20 4.68 18.41
C GLY A 234 12.11 3.49 18.72
N PRO A 235 13.45 3.66 18.71
CA PRO A 235 14.41 2.56 18.79
C PRO A 235 14.29 1.74 20.08
N ASP A 236 14.14 2.40 21.22
CA ASP A 236 14.11 1.73 22.54
C ASP A 236 12.85 0.87 22.72
N ALA A 237 11.70 1.32 22.23
CA ALA A 237 10.45 0.58 22.29
C ALA A 237 10.33 -0.47 21.17
N ALA A 238 11.00 -0.26 20.03
CA ALA A 238 11.01 -1.18 18.90
C ALA A 238 11.85 -2.44 19.17
N GLU A 239 13.01 -2.29 19.82
CA GLU A 239 13.95 -3.40 20.04
C GLU A 239 13.32 -4.66 20.66
N PRO A 240 12.61 -4.60 21.81
CA PRO A 240 12.03 -5.80 22.41
C PRO A 240 10.97 -6.45 21.51
N VAL A 241 10.22 -5.64 20.75
CA VAL A 241 9.18 -6.13 19.82
C VAL A 241 9.84 -6.87 18.66
N ILE A 242 10.83 -6.26 18.02
CA ILE A 242 11.59 -6.88 16.91
C ILE A 242 12.20 -8.21 17.34
N LYS A 243 12.88 -8.25 18.49
CA LYS A 243 13.51 -9.46 19.02
C LYS A 243 12.49 -10.56 19.25
N GLU A 244 11.36 -10.24 19.87
CA GLU A 244 10.31 -11.23 20.15
C GLU A 244 9.65 -11.76 18.88
N THR A 245 9.42 -10.89 17.89
CA THR A 245 8.91 -11.27 16.57
C THR A 245 9.83 -12.28 15.89
N ILE A 246 11.15 -12.03 15.89
CA ILE A 246 12.13 -12.93 15.25
C ILE A 246 12.22 -14.26 16.04
N ARG A 247 12.24 -14.23 17.38
CA ARG A 247 12.24 -15.46 18.20
C ARG A 247 11.00 -16.31 17.96
N THR A 248 9.82 -15.69 17.94
CA THR A 248 8.55 -16.37 17.67
C THR A 248 8.53 -16.98 16.27
N HIS A 249 9.16 -16.33 15.29
CA HIS A 249 9.26 -16.89 13.95
C HIS A 249 10.10 -18.17 13.91
N PHE A 250 11.32 -18.15 14.48
CA PHE A 250 12.20 -19.32 14.48
C PHE A 250 11.65 -20.48 15.32
N SER A 251 10.92 -20.20 16.41
CA SER A 251 10.28 -21.26 17.21
C SER A 251 9.13 -21.95 16.47
N LYS A 252 8.39 -21.21 15.64
CA LYS A 252 7.29 -21.76 14.82
C LYS A 252 7.75 -22.39 13.50
N ASN A 253 8.91 -21.98 12.98
CA ASN A 253 9.47 -22.47 11.71
C ASN A 253 10.90 -23.03 11.92
N PRO A 254 11.04 -24.19 12.58
CA PRO A 254 12.36 -24.76 12.87
C PRO A 254 13.07 -25.17 11.57
N VAL A 255 14.17 -24.49 11.25
CA VAL A 255 15.08 -24.86 10.16
C VAL A 255 16.37 -25.37 10.76
N LYS A 256 16.81 -26.58 10.38
CA LYS A 256 17.99 -27.26 10.98
C LYS A 256 19.30 -26.44 10.95
N SER A 257 19.40 -25.42 10.09
CA SER A 257 20.62 -24.63 9.84
C SER A 257 20.54 -23.15 10.25
N ARG A 258 19.39 -22.66 10.76
CA ARG A 258 19.22 -21.26 11.14
C ARG A 258 18.41 -21.14 12.42
N ASP A 259 18.93 -20.38 13.36
CA ASP A 259 18.35 -20.14 14.68
C ASP A 259 18.49 -18.67 15.05
N TYR A 260 17.73 -18.22 16.04
CA TYR A 260 17.83 -16.88 16.58
C TYR A 260 19.23 -16.63 17.16
N HIS A 261 19.79 -15.45 16.88
CA HIS A 261 21.07 -15.01 17.39
C HIS A 261 20.97 -13.59 17.95
N GLU A 262 21.12 -13.46 19.28
CA GLU A 262 20.89 -12.23 20.02
C GLU A 262 21.82 -11.10 19.57
N THR A 263 23.13 -11.37 19.47
CA THR A 263 24.12 -10.34 19.09
C THR A 263 23.92 -9.84 17.65
N ILE A 264 23.75 -10.75 16.69
CA ILE A 264 23.51 -10.38 15.27
C ILE A 264 22.23 -9.54 15.13
N THR A 265 21.15 -9.96 15.80
CA THR A 265 19.86 -9.24 15.74
C THR A 265 20.00 -7.83 16.31
N SER A 266 20.61 -7.70 17.49
CA SER A 266 20.82 -6.41 18.16
C SER A 266 21.74 -5.48 17.34
N PHE A 267 22.77 -6.04 16.70
CA PHE A 267 23.64 -5.31 15.80
C PHE A 267 22.86 -4.65 14.65
N TYR A 268 22.03 -5.42 13.94
CA TYR A 268 21.25 -4.87 12.82
C TYR A 268 20.15 -3.90 13.26
N ILE A 269 19.52 -4.10 14.42
CA ILE A 269 18.59 -3.12 15.00
C ILE A 269 19.31 -1.79 15.25
N SER A 270 20.52 -1.84 15.81
CA SER A 270 21.35 -0.66 16.06
C SER A 270 21.75 0.03 14.76
N LEU A 271 22.16 -0.74 13.76
CA LEU A 271 22.56 -0.22 12.45
C LEU A 271 21.40 0.46 11.72
N VAL A 272 20.21 -0.14 11.72
CA VAL A 272 18.99 0.47 11.16
C VAL A 272 18.60 1.71 11.95
N SER A 273 18.72 1.70 13.28
CA SER A 273 18.44 2.87 14.12
C SER A 273 19.37 4.04 13.79
N ALA A 274 20.66 3.77 13.57
CA ALA A 274 21.62 4.76 13.12
C ALA A 274 21.27 5.31 11.73
N ALA A 275 20.88 4.45 10.78
CA ALA A 275 20.42 4.85 9.46
C ALA A 275 19.19 5.77 9.52
N VAL A 276 18.16 5.39 10.28
CA VAL A 276 16.92 6.18 10.45
C VAL A 276 17.19 7.55 11.05
N ARG A 277 18.13 7.66 11.99
CA ARG A 277 18.51 8.95 12.59
C ARG A 277 19.28 9.85 11.61
N SER A 278 20.00 9.24 10.68
CA SER A 278 20.91 9.93 9.75
C SER A 278 20.18 10.34 8.47
N PHE A 279 19.19 9.56 8.03
CA PHE A 279 18.41 9.85 6.84
C PHE A 279 17.33 10.90 7.11
N LYS A 280 17.47 12.10 6.53
CA LYS A 280 16.52 13.20 6.66
C LYS A 280 16.16 13.75 5.27
N GLY A 281 14.91 14.18 5.10
CA GLY A 281 14.40 14.74 3.85
C GLY A 281 13.02 14.18 3.50
N ASP A 282 12.50 14.59 2.34
CA ASP A 282 11.17 14.17 1.85
C ASP A 282 11.11 12.65 1.61
N ASP A 283 12.24 12.03 1.25
CA ASP A 283 12.38 10.60 1.01
C ASP A 283 12.60 9.77 2.29
N ALA A 284 12.70 10.39 3.47
CA ALA A 284 12.95 9.66 4.74
C ALA A 284 11.85 8.66 5.11
N SER A 285 10.70 8.76 4.43
CA SER A 285 9.59 7.82 4.56
C SER A 285 9.66 6.61 3.64
N ASP A 286 10.67 6.53 2.76
CA ASP A 286 10.90 5.47 1.80
C ASP A 286 12.08 4.57 2.22
N PHE A 287 11.80 3.27 2.41
CA PHE A 287 12.81 2.28 2.75
C PHE A 287 13.83 2.07 1.63
N PHE A 288 13.43 2.20 0.36
CA PHE A 288 14.30 1.98 -0.80
C PHE A 288 15.35 3.08 -0.89
N ALA A 289 14.91 4.34 -0.76
CA ALA A 289 15.82 5.48 -0.69
C ALA A 289 16.80 5.35 0.49
N LEU A 290 16.33 4.85 1.64
CA LEU A 290 17.20 4.59 2.79
C LEU A 290 18.28 3.53 2.51
N VAL A 291 17.93 2.39 1.89
CA VAL A 291 18.93 1.34 1.60
C VAL A 291 19.79 1.66 0.38
N GLU A 292 19.34 2.51 -0.53
CA GLU A 292 20.18 3.06 -1.60
C GLU A 292 21.22 4.03 -1.04
N HIS A 293 20.82 4.87 -0.09
CA HIS A 293 21.70 5.79 0.61
C HIS A 293 22.66 5.07 1.57
N PHE A 294 22.21 3.99 2.22
CA PHE A 294 23.00 3.16 3.15
C PHE A 294 23.08 1.70 2.67
N PRO A 295 23.83 1.40 1.58
CA PRO A 295 23.91 0.06 0.99
C PRO A 295 24.49 -0.99 1.94
N GLN A 296 25.29 -0.57 2.92
CA GLN A 296 25.83 -1.44 3.98
C GLN A 296 24.75 -2.13 4.82
N LEU A 297 23.52 -1.60 4.83
CA LEU A 297 22.40 -2.29 5.48
C LEU A 297 22.11 -3.63 4.80
N LEU A 298 22.18 -3.70 3.47
CA LEU A 298 21.87 -4.90 2.69
C LEU A 298 23.03 -5.90 2.64
N ASP A 299 24.25 -5.50 3.00
CA ASP A 299 25.38 -6.42 3.08
C ASP A 299 25.39 -7.19 4.41
N SER A 300 25.12 -8.50 4.35
CA SER A 300 25.15 -9.37 5.52
C SER A 300 26.53 -9.48 6.17
N LYS A 301 27.60 -9.14 5.43
CA LYS A 301 28.99 -9.16 5.91
C LYS A 301 29.39 -7.87 6.61
N THR A 302 28.57 -6.82 6.60
CA THR A 302 28.86 -5.56 7.31
C THR A 302 29.20 -5.79 8.78
N ILE A 303 28.58 -6.79 9.43
CA ILE A 303 28.87 -7.16 10.82
C ILE A 303 30.33 -7.57 11.07
N GLU A 304 31.02 -8.14 10.07
CA GLU A 304 32.42 -8.56 10.15
C GLU A 304 33.38 -7.36 10.30
N THR A 305 32.93 -6.15 9.98
CA THR A 305 33.70 -4.91 10.23
C THR A 305 33.64 -4.46 11.70
N TYR A 306 32.70 -4.98 12.48
CA TYR A 306 32.48 -4.63 13.89
C TYR A 306 32.91 -5.76 14.85
N TYR A 307 32.78 -7.02 14.42
CA TYR A 307 33.06 -8.20 15.24
C TYR A 307 34.12 -9.10 14.62
N SER A 308 35.04 -9.63 15.44
CA SER A 308 35.86 -10.76 15.03
C SER A 308 35.08 -12.08 15.11
N PRO A 309 35.44 -13.11 14.30
CA PRO A 309 34.79 -14.41 14.36
C PRO A 309 34.77 -15.03 15.77
N ASP A 310 35.89 -14.94 16.49
CA ASP A 310 36.04 -15.47 17.85
C ASP A 310 35.14 -14.80 18.89
N LYS A 311 34.67 -13.57 18.60
CA LYS A 311 33.74 -12.84 19.46
C LYS A 311 32.30 -13.20 19.09
N LEU A 312 31.99 -13.23 17.80
CA LEU A 312 30.63 -13.32 17.27
C LEU A 312 30.03 -14.72 17.40
N TYR A 313 30.82 -15.78 17.15
CA TYR A 313 30.31 -17.16 17.09
C TYR A 313 30.44 -17.93 18.41
N THR A 314 30.34 -17.23 19.54
CA THR A 314 30.33 -17.84 20.87
C THR A 314 28.91 -18.13 21.34
N ASP A 315 28.72 -19.16 22.19
CA ASP A 315 27.41 -19.44 22.80
C ASP A 315 26.86 -18.22 23.57
N LYS A 316 27.75 -17.46 24.22
CA LYS A 316 27.39 -16.22 24.89
C LYS A 316 26.80 -15.20 23.92
N ALA A 317 27.44 -14.96 22.77
CA ALA A 317 26.95 -14.00 21.77
C ALA A 317 25.64 -14.44 21.10
N LYS A 318 25.41 -15.76 21.01
CA LYS A 318 24.15 -16.33 20.50
C LYS A 318 22.97 -16.01 21.42
N HIS A 319 23.16 -16.08 22.74
CA HIS A 319 22.07 -15.95 23.72
C HIS A 319 21.98 -14.61 24.44
N THR A 320 23.05 -13.82 24.44
CA THR A 320 23.12 -12.52 25.10
C THR A 320 23.86 -11.55 24.19
N PHE A 321 23.42 -10.29 24.16
CA PHE A 321 24.12 -9.27 23.40
C PHE A 321 25.53 -9.07 23.95
N VAL A 322 26.51 -9.09 23.05
CA VAL A 322 27.91 -8.82 23.35
C VAL A 322 28.36 -7.64 22.50
N GLU A 323 28.98 -6.63 23.11
CA GLU A 323 29.50 -5.46 22.40
C GLU A 323 30.57 -5.83 21.37
N PRO A 324 30.64 -5.12 20.22
CA PRO A 324 31.65 -5.38 19.20
C PRO A 324 33.08 -5.10 19.71
N ASN A 325 34.07 -5.74 19.09
CA ASN A 325 35.47 -5.65 19.50
C ASN A 325 36.42 -5.05 18.46
N LEU A 326 35.97 -4.86 17.20
CA LEU A 326 36.78 -4.26 16.15
C LEU A 326 36.42 -2.77 15.95
N LYS A 327 35.13 -2.44 16.01
CA LYS A 327 34.62 -1.08 15.83
C LYS A 327 33.39 -0.87 16.70
N PRO A 328 33.21 0.28 17.39
CA PRO A 328 32.00 0.54 18.18
C PRO A 328 30.75 0.66 17.31
N LEU A 329 29.57 0.38 17.88
CA LEU A 329 28.30 0.56 17.16
C LEU A 329 28.09 2.04 16.78
N PRO A 330 27.66 2.32 15.54
CA PRO A 330 27.43 3.68 15.10
C PRO A 330 26.18 4.27 15.76
N THR A 331 26.26 5.54 16.18
CA THR A 331 25.06 6.30 16.59
C THR A 331 24.36 6.94 15.37
N TYR A 332 25.16 7.31 14.37
CA TYR A 332 24.78 7.83 13.06
C TYR A 332 25.59 7.12 11.98
N LEU A 333 25.06 7.07 10.76
CA LEU A 333 25.76 6.63 9.56
C LEU A 333 26.10 7.86 8.71
N GLU A 334 27.30 7.84 8.14
CA GLU A 334 27.78 8.84 7.18
C GLU A 334 27.41 8.45 5.75
#